data_AF-A0A2H3BXF4-F1
#
_entry.id   AF-A0A2H3BXF4-F1
#
_cell.length_a   1.000
_cell.length_b   1.000
_cell.length_c   1.000
_cell.angle_alpha   90.00
_cell.angle_beta   90.00
_cell.angle_gamma   90.00
#
_symmetry.space_group_name_H-M   'P 1'
#
loop_
_entity.id
_entity.type
_entity.pdbx_description
1 polymer ?
#
loop_
_entity_poly.entity_id
_entity_poly.type
_entity_poly.pdbx_seq_one_letter_code
_entity_poly.pdbx_strand_id
1 'polypeptide(L)'
;MLPEGHDKAIVPGIVGQRVPEMNNSDDTLYNPFKADIYQLGDTVLSEFGTYSGLSAFKPLLRSMVSVDPSKRPTASDTLAQFDAIVSRSSAVSMTWRIWSNRICDPLVPWFWIRFLYFVFLPAAL
;
A
#
# COMPACT_ATOMS: atom_id res chain seq x y z
N MET A 1 -8.15 9.23 17.90
CA MET A 1 -9.10 8.11 18.02
C MET A 1 -10.15 8.28 16.94
N LEU A 2 -10.21 7.36 15.97
CA LEU A 2 -11.36 7.27 15.06
C LEU A 2 -12.51 6.61 15.84
N PRO A 3 -13.76 7.11 15.76
CA PRO A 3 -14.84 6.71 16.66
C PRO A 3 -15.38 5.29 16.36
N GLU A 4 -15.40 4.42 17.39
CA GLU A 4 -15.69 2.96 17.39
C GLU A 4 -17.07 2.50 16.86
N GLY A 5 -17.41 2.81 15.61
CA GLY A 5 -18.65 2.35 14.94
C GLY A 5 -18.47 1.36 13.79
N HIS A 6 -17.26 0.88 13.55
CA HIS A 6 -16.81 0.51 12.20
C HIS A 6 -17.26 -0.86 11.68
N ASP A 7 -17.47 -1.87 12.52
CA ASP A 7 -17.59 -3.25 12.04
C ASP A 7 -18.93 -3.58 11.38
N LYS A 8 -19.95 -2.74 11.64
CA LYS A 8 -21.34 -2.93 11.20
C LYS A 8 -21.91 -1.75 10.43
N ALA A 9 -21.09 -0.75 10.11
CA ALA A 9 -21.52 0.34 9.24
C ALA A 9 -21.84 -0.24 7.86
N ILE A 10 -23.04 0.01 7.37
CA ILE A 10 -23.52 -0.46 6.08
C ILE A 10 -24.15 0.71 5.35
N VAL A 11 -23.70 0.96 4.12
CA VAL A 11 -24.23 2.02 3.25
C VAL A 11 -24.47 1.45 1.84
N PRO A 12 -25.42 2.02 1.07
CA PRO A 12 -25.59 1.68 -0.35
C PRO A 12 -24.41 2.21 -1.17
N GLY A 13 -24.07 1.50 -2.25
CA GLY A 13 -23.01 1.89 -3.17
C GLY A 13 -23.27 3.24 -3.84
N ILE A 14 -22.21 4.01 -4.06
CA ILE A 14 -22.24 5.20 -4.91
C ILE A 14 -21.24 4.95 -6.04
N VAL A 15 -21.64 5.30 -7.26
CA VAL A 15 -20.79 5.25 -8.46
C VAL A 15 -19.44 5.91 -8.18
N GLY A 16 -18.35 5.18 -8.43
CA GLY A 16 -16.97 5.69 -8.30
C GLY A 16 -16.08 4.90 -7.35
N GLN A 17 -16.65 4.05 -6.49
CA GLN A 17 -15.86 3.09 -5.72
C GLN A 17 -15.57 1.83 -6.55
N ARG A 18 -14.30 1.41 -6.59
CA ARG A 18 -13.85 0.19 -7.26
C ARG A 18 -13.46 -0.86 -6.24
N VAL A 19 -14.44 -1.44 -5.57
CA VAL A 19 -14.23 -2.55 -4.63
C VAL A 19 -14.94 -3.82 -5.14
N PRO A 20 -14.37 -5.03 -4.91
CA PRO A 20 -14.87 -6.26 -5.51
C PRO A 20 -16.34 -6.56 -5.23
N GLU A 21 -16.83 -6.19 -4.04
CA GLU A 21 -18.21 -6.38 -3.60
C GLU A 21 -19.23 -5.57 -4.41
N MET A 22 -18.80 -4.50 -5.11
CA MET A 22 -19.69 -3.64 -5.92
C MET A 22 -19.71 -4.01 -7.41
N ASN A 23 -18.89 -4.96 -7.85
CA ASN A 23 -18.74 -5.27 -9.28
C ASN A 23 -20.05 -5.71 -9.97
N ASN A 24 -21.04 -6.16 -9.21
CA ASN A 24 -22.29 -6.71 -9.75
C ASN A 24 -23.49 -5.74 -9.68
N SER A 25 -23.46 -4.74 -8.78
CA SER A 25 -24.58 -3.82 -8.56
C SER A 25 -24.19 -2.63 -7.67
N ASP A 26 -24.63 -1.43 -8.07
CA ASP A 26 -24.50 -0.19 -7.28
C ASP A 26 -25.37 -0.19 -6.01
N ASP A 27 -26.39 -1.05 -5.92
CA ASP A 27 -27.27 -1.17 -4.75
C ASP A 27 -26.70 -2.11 -3.67
N THR A 28 -25.51 -2.67 -3.89
CA THR A 28 -24.90 -3.60 -2.94
C THR A 28 -24.55 -2.87 -1.64
N LEU A 29 -25.16 -3.31 -0.54
CA LEU A 29 -24.83 -2.86 0.79
C LEU A 29 -23.42 -3.31 1.17
N TYR A 30 -22.59 -2.35 1.60
CA TYR A 30 -21.19 -2.62 1.93
C TYR A 30 -20.73 -1.80 3.14
N ASN A 31 -19.60 -2.21 3.71
CA ASN A 31 -18.95 -1.48 4.79
C ASN A 31 -17.96 -0.46 4.22
N PRO A 32 -18.19 0.85 4.41
CA PRO A 32 -17.34 1.88 3.81
C PRO A 32 -15.92 1.87 4.36
N PHE A 33 -15.73 1.54 5.64
CA PHE A 33 -14.39 1.44 6.22
C PHE A 33 -13.59 0.27 5.63
N LYS A 34 -14.26 -0.86 5.33
CA LYS A 34 -13.61 -1.99 4.65
C LYS A 34 -13.33 -1.69 3.18
N ALA A 35 -14.15 -0.86 2.54
CA ALA A 35 -13.89 -0.37 1.19
C ALA A 35 -12.68 0.56 1.15
N ASP A 36 -12.55 1.49 2.10
CA ASP A 36 -11.39 2.38 2.20
C ASP A 36 -10.08 1.61 2.39
N ILE A 37 -10.09 0.57 3.24
CA ILE A 37 -8.94 -0.31 3.43
C ILE A 37 -8.56 -1.02 2.13
N TYR A 38 -9.54 -1.52 1.38
CA TYR A 38 -9.28 -2.13 0.08
C TYR A 38 -8.67 -1.14 -0.89
N GLN A 39 -9.29 0.04 -1.07
CA GLN A 39 -8.85 1.03 -2.04
C GLN A 39 -7.45 1.56 -1.72
N LEU A 40 -7.16 1.82 -0.45
CA LEU A 40 -5.82 2.21 0.00
C LEU A 40 -4.79 1.10 -0.29
N GLY A 41 -5.11 -0.15 0.05
CA GLY A 41 -4.25 -1.29 -0.20
C GLY A 41 -3.97 -1.50 -1.69
N ASP A 42 -5.03 -1.42 -2.51
CA ASP A 42 -4.97 -1.63 -3.95
C ASP A 42 -4.16 -0.53 -4.63
N THR A 43 -4.43 0.74 -4.28
CA THR A 43 -3.66 1.89 -4.77
C THR A 43 -2.17 1.76 -4.43
N VAL A 44 -1.84 1.42 -3.18
CA VAL A 44 -0.42 1.29 -2.81
C VAL A 44 0.23 0.10 -3.51
N LEU A 45 -0.50 -1.01 -3.68
CA LEU A 45 0.00 -2.20 -4.37
C LEU A 45 0.18 -1.97 -5.88
N SER A 46 -0.73 -1.24 -6.54
CA SER A 46 -0.67 -0.93 -7.97
C SER A 46 0.47 0.05 -8.29
N GLU A 47 0.59 1.10 -7.48
CA GLU A 47 1.57 2.16 -7.70
C GLU A 47 2.97 1.72 -7.25
N PHE A 48 3.07 1.12 -6.06
CA PHE A 48 4.35 0.87 -5.41
C PHE A 48 4.74 -0.61 -5.31
N GLY A 49 3.89 -1.56 -5.71
CA GLY A 49 4.19 -3.00 -5.62
C GLY A 49 5.40 -3.45 -6.46
N THR A 50 5.75 -2.65 -7.48
CA THR A 50 6.92 -2.84 -8.34
C THR A 50 8.18 -2.17 -7.82
N TYR A 51 8.14 -1.43 -6.71
CA TYR A 51 9.32 -0.78 -6.16
C TYR A 51 10.15 -1.75 -5.30
N SER A 52 11.47 -1.61 -5.41
CA SER A 52 12.41 -2.25 -4.49
C SER A 52 12.38 -1.56 -3.12
N GLY A 53 12.65 -2.31 -2.05
CA GLY A 53 12.66 -1.80 -0.67
C GLY A 53 11.33 -1.87 0.08
N LEU A 54 10.21 -2.17 -0.59
CA LEU A 54 8.87 -2.24 0.02
C LEU A 54 8.36 -3.68 0.23
N SER A 55 9.24 -4.68 0.14
CA SER A 55 8.85 -6.10 0.28
C SER A 55 8.23 -6.42 1.64
N ALA A 56 8.69 -5.77 2.72
CA ALA A 56 8.18 -5.96 4.07
C ALA A 56 6.71 -5.54 4.22
N PHE A 57 6.23 -4.61 3.41
CA PHE A 57 4.84 -4.13 3.43
C PHE A 57 3.89 -5.02 2.60
N LYS A 58 4.40 -5.88 1.72
CA LYS A 58 3.57 -6.71 0.83
C LYS A 58 2.57 -7.60 1.58
N PRO A 59 2.91 -8.28 2.69
CA PRO A 59 1.95 -9.07 3.44
C PRO A 59 0.77 -8.24 3.97
N LEU A 60 1.04 -7.06 4.52
CA LEU A 60 0.01 -6.13 5.00
C LEU A 60 -0.89 -5.68 3.85
N LEU A 61 -0.32 -5.19 2.76
CA LEU A 61 -1.08 -4.72 1.59
C LEU A 61 -1.96 -5.83 1.00
N ARG A 62 -1.45 -7.06 0.93
CA ARG A 62 -2.24 -8.23 0.48
C ARG A 62 -3.43 -8.53 1.39
N SER A 63 -3.31 -8.32 2.70
CA SER A 63 -4.43 -8.48 3.63
C SER A 63 -5.50 -7.39 3.44
N MET A 64 -5.07 -6.16 3.11
CA MET A 64 -5.98 -5.03 2.86
C MET A 64 -6.82 -5.25 1.59
N VAL A 65 -6.25 -5.87 0.55
CA VAL A 65 -6.93 -6.14 -0.74
C VAL A 65 -7.64 -7.48 -0.82
N SER A 66 -8.00 -8.09 0.33
CA SER A 66 -8.80 -9.31 0.33
C SER A 66 -10.13 -9.10 -0.40
N VAL A 67 -10.48 -10.04 -1.29
CA VAL A 67 -11.79 -10.02 -1.99
C VAL A 67 -12.94 -10.10 -0.98
N ASP A 68 -12.78 -10.92 0.06
CA ASP A 68 -13.73 -11.03 1.16
C ASP A 68 -13.52 -9.85 2.14
N PRO A 69 -14.51 -8.94 2.28
CA PRO A 69 -14.40 -7.77 3.15
C PRO A 69 -14.19 -8.11 4.63
N SER A 70 -14.68 -9.28 5.07
CA SER A 70 -14.55 -9.72 6.47
C SER A 70 -13.11 -10.08 6.84
N LYS A 71 -12.31 -10.48 5.85
CA LYS A 71 -10.89 -10.83 6.02
C LYS A 71 -9.96 -9.63 5.96
N ARG A 72 -10.44 -8.46 5.52
CA ARG A 72 -9.63 -7.23 5.54
C ARG A 72 -9.42 -6.80 6.99
N PRO A 73 -8.25 -6.28 7.38
CA PRO A 73 -8.04 -5.71 8.71
C PRO A 73 -8.95 -4.49 8.95
N THR A 74 -9.11 -4.08 10.21
CA THR A 74 -9.66 -2.75 10.53
C THR A 74 -8.60 -1.67 10.30
N ALA A 75 -8.98 -0.39 10.31
CA ALA A 75 -8.00 0.70 10.22
C ALA A 75 -7.01 0.70 11.39
N SER A 76 -7.49 0.41 12.62
CA SER A 76 -6.64 0.25 13.80
C SER A 76 -5.69 -0.93 13.67
N ASP A 77 -6.16 -2.09 13.19
CA ASP A 77 -5.29 -3.26 12.98
C ASP A 77 -4.26 -3.00 11.89
N THR A 78 -4.66 -2.29 10.83
CA THR A 78 -3.78 -1.91 9.72
C THR A 78 -2.68 -0.99 10.21
N LEU A 79 -3.03 0.02 11.01
CA LEU A 79 -2.06 0.93 11.62
C LEU A 79 -1.10 0.20 12.55
N ALA A 80 -1.62 -0.67 13.43
CA ALA A 80 -0.79 -1.46 14.34
C ALA A 80 0.20 -2.38 13.58
N GLN A 81 -0.24 -3.01 12.48
CA GLN A 81 0.63 -3.82 11.63
C GLN A 81 1.66 -2.97 10.88
N PHE A 82 1.26 -1.79 10.39
CA PHE A 82 2.16 -0.83 9.76
C PHE A 82 3.27 -0.40 10.73
N ASP A 83 2.91 0.02 11.94
CA ASP A 83 3.85 0.43 12.98
C ASP A 83 4.79 -0.71 13.39
N ALA A 84 4.29 -1.95 13.43
CA ALA A 84 5.11 -3.14 13.67
C ALA A 84 6.15 -3.38 12.55
N ILE A 85 5.83 -3.06 11.30
CA ILE A 85 6.78 -3.15 10.17
C ILE A 85 7.80 -2.01 10.24
N VAL A 86 7.34 -0.79 10.50
CA VAL A 86 8.20 0.40 10.59
C VAL A 86 9.17 0.30 11.76
N SER A 87 8.72 -0.12 12.94
CA SER A 87 9.58 -0.28 14.12
C SER A 87 10.70 -1.32 13.95
N ARG A 88 10.52 -2.30 13.05
CA ARG A 88 11.56 -3.28 12.68
C ARG A 88 12.51 -2.77 11.59
N SER A 89 12.19 -1.64 10.98
CA SER A 89 13.01 -1.03 9.93
C SER A 89 14.11 -0.17 10.57
N SER A 90 15.32 -0.24 10.03
CA SER A 90 16.39 0.65 10.51
C SER A 90 16.15 2.08 10.04
N ALA A 91 16.58 3.07 10.84
CA ALA A 91 16.50 4.48 10.44
C ALA A 91 17.20 4.72 9.10
N VAL A 92 18.35 4.07 8.88
CA VAL A 92 19.05 4.09 7.60
C VAL A 92 18.16 3.53 6.48
N SER A 93 17.49 2.38 6.69
CA SER A 93 16.53 1.78 5.73
C SER A 93 15.46 2.77 5.27
N MET A 94 14.94 3.60 6.17
CA MET A 94 13.88 4.57 5.88
C MET A 94 14.36 5.82 5.14
N THR A 95 15.67 6.09 5.14
CA THR A 95 16.28 7.18 4.34
C THR A 95 16.63 6.77 2.91
N TRP A 96 16.57 5.48 2.58
CA TRP A 96 16.88 5.04 1.22
C TRP A 96 15.81 5.48 0.24
N ARG A 97 16.28 5.97 -0.90
CA ARG A 97 15.44 6.23 -2.06
C ARG A 97 14.92 4.89 -2.61
N ILE A 98 13.59 4.76 -2.72
CA ILE A 98 12.94 3.62 -3.38
C ILE A 98 13.07 3.74 -4.90
N TRP A 99 13.30 2.62 -5.58
CA TRP A 99 13.43 2.57 -7.04
C TRP A 99 12.33 1.71 -7.66
N SER A 100 11.69 2.22 -8.71
CA SER A 100 10.72 1.44 -9.48
C SER A 100 11.42 0.41 -10.34
N ASN A 101 11.09 -0.87 -10.15
CA ASN A 101 11.61 -1.92 -11.03
C ASN A 101 11.02 -1.83 -12.44
N ARG A 102 9.98 -1.02 -12.69
CA ARG A 102 9.46 -0.74 -14.06
C ARG A 102 10.42 0.10 -14.90
N ILE A 103 11.27 0.90 -14.26
CA ILE A 103 12.24 1.79 -14.94
C ILE A 103 13.57 1.05 -15.20
N CYS A 104 13.83 -0.05 -14.49
CA CYS A 104 14.97 -0.93 -14.73
C CYS A 104 14.69 -1.86 -15.92
N ASP A 105 14.68 -1.27 -17.12
CA ASP A 105 14.71 -1.97 -18.40
C ASP A 105 16.00 -2.81 -18.52
N PRO A 106 15.97 -4.07 -19.03
CA PRO A 106 17.15 -4.93 -19.18
C PRO A 106 18.29 -4.30 -20.00
N LEU A 107 18.00 -3.25 -20.77
CA LEU A 107 18.97 -2.57 -21.64
C LEU A 107 19.91 -1.61 -20.90
N VAL A 108 19.67 -1.30 -19.62
CA VAL A 108 20.56 -0.42 -18.83
C VAL A 108 21.09 -1.16 -17.60
N PRO A 109 22.38 -1.57 -17.60
CA PRO A 109 22.94 -2.33 -16.50
C PRO A 109 22.93 -1.53 -15.20
N TRP A 110 22.38 -2.14 -14.15
CA TRP A 110 22.18 -1.55 -12.81
C TRP A 110 23.44 -0.94 -12.18
N PHE A 111 24.64 -1.39 -12.57
CA PHE A 111 25.91 -0.85 -12.08
C PHE A 111 26.22 0.56 -12.62
N TRP A 112 25.76 0.94 -13.82
CA TRP A 112 26.00 2.28 -14.38
C TRP A 112 25.14 3.37 -13.71
N ILE A 113 23.90 3.04 -13.35
CA ILE A 113 23.01 3.97 -12.67
C ILE A 113 23.52 4.24 -11.25
N ARG A 114 23.95 3.20 -10.52
CA ARG A 114 24.50 3.35 -9.17
C ARG A 114 25.85 4.09 -9.15
N PHE A 115 26.67 3.94 -10.19
CA PHE A 115 27.95 4.65 -10.34
C PHE A 115 27.76 6.15 -10.58
N LEU A 116 26.79 6.55 -11.42
CA LEU A 116 26.52 7.97 -11.69
C LEU A 116 26.01 8.73 -10.45
N TYR A 117 25.19 8.09 -9.60
CA TYR A 117 24.69 8.75 -8.38
C TYR A 117 25.70 8.77 -7.21
N PHE A 118 26.64 7.83 -7.13
CA PHE A 118 27.74 7.91 -6.15
C PHE A 118 28.78 8.99 -6.52
N VAL A 119 28.86 9.36 -7.79
CA VAL A 119 29.81 10.36 -8.31
C VAL A 119 29.21 11.78 -8.36
N PHE A 120 27.89 11.95 -8.52
CA PHE A 120 27.29 13.27 -8.85
C PHE A 120 26.27 13.87 -7.86
N LEU A 121 26.11 13.35 -6.64
CA LEU A 121 25.40 14.12 -5.59
C LEU A 121 26.33 14.36 -4.41
N PRO A 122 26.91 15.58 -4.25
CA PRO A 122 27.63 15.91 -3.05
C PRO A 122 26.63 15.96 -1.90
N ALA A 123 27.08 15.54 -0.72
CA ALA A 123 26.39 15.86 0.52
C ALA A 123 26.13 17.37 0.56
N ALA A 124 24.87 17.78 0.48
CA ALA A 124 24.47 19.14 0.78
C ALA A 124 24.09 19.17 2.27
N LEU A 125 24.81 20.03 3.00
CA LEU A 125 24.72 20.31 4.44
C LEU A 125 23.30 20.56 4.95
#